data_AF-A0A101N6Q8-F1
#
_entry.id   AF-A0A101N6Q8-F1
#
_cell.length_a   1.000
_cell.length_b   1.000
_cell.length_c   1.000
_cell.angle_alpha   90.00
_cell.angle_beta   90.00
_cell.angle_gamma   90.00
#
_symmetry.space_group_name_H-M   'P 1'
#
loop_
_entity.id
_entity.type
_entity.pdbx_description
1 polymer ?
#
loop_
_entity_poly.entity_id
_entity_poly.type
_entity_poly.pdbx_seq_one_letter_code
_entity_poly.pdbx_strand_id
1 'polypeptide(L)'
;MDSCQHSREGIYWVDSSGTVPIGYAFGSSGISLFLLYLSQAIEDEQVFEAGRAALNHDLGYAMHNGGEFLGFPALAPEDDELGGVVARCYWDYGSAGILTPLVRYLAVNPDPALSHWFGQLTENVSHKYAVFPQMFHGLAGMGNALLDAWYFTHDPQYRKAAWRVAEGVLLFRVDRPEGAGFPGEQAMRESSDFATGAAGVALFLDRLIKSDTGFPENFNFVVDELLRSCRPPTSAGQLA
;
A
#
# COMPACT_ATOMS: atom_id res chain seq x y z
N MET A 1 -17.65 19.94 -2.07
CA MET A 1 -16.84 21.01 -2.70
C MET A 1 -15.45 20.77 -2.17
N ASP A 2 -14.69 20.02 -2.96
CA ASP A 2 -13.64 19.12 -2.46
C ASP A 2 -12.31 19.88 -2.40
N SER A 3 -12.30 20.95 -1.62
CA SER A 3 -11.11 21.77 -1.43
C SER A 3 -10.18 21.14 -0.40
N CYS A 4 -8.88 21.24 -0.67
CA CYS A 4 -7.80 20.98 0.28
C CYS A 4 -8.10 21.64 1.64
N GLN A 5 -8.02 20.85 2.71
CA GLN A 5 -8.16 21.28 4.08
C GLN A 5 -6.87 21.08 4.86
N HIS A 6 -6.67 21.88 5.91
CA HIS A 6 -5.48 21.84 6.75
C HIS A 6 -5.90 21.50 8.19
N SER A 7 -5.27 20.48 8.79
CA SER A 7 -5.38 20.14 10.21
C SER A 7 -4.02 20.28 10.90
N ARG A 8 -3.97 19.93 12.19
CA ARG A 8 -2.69 19.79 12.91
C ARG A 8 -1.90 18.57 12.43
N GLU A 9 -2.58 17.50 11.99
CA GLU A 9 -1.92 16.30 11.48
C GLU A 9 -1.47 16.41 10.01
N GLY A 10 -1.98 17.38 9.23
CA GLY A 10 -1.52 17.56 7.85
C GLY A 10 -2.55 18.17 6.91
N ILE A 11 -2.45 17.80 5.64
CA ILE A 11 -3.36 18.22 4.57
C ILE A 11 -4.32 17.08 4.25
N TYR A 12 -5.60 17.38 4.04
CA TYR A 12 -6.60 16.35 3.79
C TYR A 12 -7.77 16.82 2.92
N TRP A 13 -8.59 15.85 2.51
CA TRP A 13 -9.76 16.07 1.67
C TRP A 13 -10.97 15.39 2.28
N VAL A 14 -12.12 16.05 2.13
CA VAL A 14 -13.42 15.56 2.58
C VAL A 14 -14.18 15.08 1.36
N ASP A 15 -14.83 13.93 1.48
CA ASP A 15 -15.63 13.38 0.40
C ASP A 15 -16.98 14.08 0.25
N SER A 16 -17.76 13.68 -0.76
CA SER A 16 -19.07 14.28 -1.01
C SER A 16 -20.10 14.08 0.11
N SER A 17 -19.85 13.13 1.02
CA SER A 17 -20.72 12.85 2.18
C SER A 17 -20.31 13.61 3.44
N GLY A 18 -19.20 14.35 3.41
CA GLY A 18 -18.69 15.09 4.55
C GLY A 18 -17.72 14.28 5.42
N THR A 19 -17.32 13.08 5.00
CA THR A 19 -16.39 12.22 5.74
C THR A 19 -14.96 12.39 5.26
N VAL A 20 -13.98 12.05 6.11
CA VAL A 20 -12.56 12.08 5.77
C VAL A 20 -12.08 10.65 5.54
N PRO A 21 -11.95 10.19 4.28
CA PRO A 21 -11.41 8.88 3.99
C PRO A 21 -9.91 8.78 4.33
N ILE A 22 -9.50 7.60 4.78
CA ILE A 22 -8.11 7.29 5.13
C ILE A 22 -7.60 6.15 4.27
N GLY A 23 -6.36 6.26 3.78
CA GLY A 23 -5.71 5.23 2.96
C GLY A 23 -5.56 5.64 1.49
N TYR A 24 -5.11 4.70 0.67
CA TYR A 24 -4.66 5.00 -0.69
C TYR A 24 -5.79 5.31 -1.66
N ALA A 25 -6.83 4.48 -1.70
CA ALA A 25 -7.81 4.54 -2.79
C ALA A 25 -8.70 5.80 -2.72
N PHE A 26 -8.94 6.30 -1.51
CA PHE A 26 -9.88 7.41 -1.28
C PHE A 26 -9.32 8.51 -0.37
N GLY A 27 -8.27 8.23 0.41
CA GLY A 27 -7.73 9.15 1.40
C GLY A 27 -6.54 9.97 0.93
N SER A 28 -5.93 10.67 1.88
CA SER A 28 -4.84 11.62 1.61
C SER A 28 -3.56 10.91 1.14
N SER A 29 -3.42 9.61 1.39
CA SER A 29 -2.28 8.80 0.93
C SER A 29 -2.25 8.59 -0.59
N GLY A 30 -3.40 8.46 -1.25
CA GLY A 30 -3.44 8.41 -2.72
C GLY A 30 -3.03 9.75 -3.33
N ILE A 31 -3.54 10.83 -2.74
CA ILE A 31 -3.25 12.19 -3.18
C ILE A 31 -1.78 12.55 -2.90
N SER A 32 -1.21 12.09 -1.78
CA SER A 32 0.20 12.30 -1.47
C SER A 32 1.11 11.63 -2.49
N LEU A 33 0.75 10.45 -3.01
CA LEU A 33 1.50 9.81 -4.09
C LEU A 33 1.45 10.62 -5.38
N PHE A 34 0.26 11.11 -5.74
CA PHE A 34 0.10 11.98 -6.89
C PHE A 34 0.96 13.24 -6.77
N LEU A 35 0.93 13.90 -5.60
CA LEU A 35 1.72 15.10 -5.33
C LEU A 35 3.23 14.81 -5.32
N LEU A 36 3.66 13.63 -4.85
CA LEU A 36 5.05 13.19 -4.97
C LEU A 36 5.49 13.14 -6.44
N TYR A 37 4.73 12.45 -7.29
CA TYR A 37 5.08 12.36 -8.70
C TYR A 37 5.01 13.70 -9.41
N LEU A 38 4.01 14.53 -9.07
CA LEU A 38 3.91 15.88 -9.62
C LEU A 38 5.15 16.70 -9.24
N SER A 39 5.56 16.69 -7.97
CA SER A 39 6.73 17.44 -7.52
C SER A 39 8.01 17.00 -8.23
N GLN A 40 8.16 15.70 -8.51
CA GLN A 40 9.29 15.21 -9.30
C GLN A 40 9.21 15.62 -10.78
N ALA A 41 8.02 15.73 -11.35
CA ALA A 41 7.82 16.11 -12.75
C ALA A 41 8.03 17.61 -13.01
N ILE A 42 7.67 18.47 -12.05
CA ILE A 42 7.79 19.94 -12.18
C ILE A 42 8.93 20.55 -11.35
N GLU A 43 9.66 19.72 -10.59
CA GLU A 43 10.76 20.12 -9.71
C GLU A 43 10.34 21.18 -8.66
N ASP A 44 9.20 20.94 -7.97
CA ASP A 44 8.63 21.87 -6.99
C ASP A 44 8.58 21.29 -5.56
N GLU A 45 9.45 21.83 -4.70
CA GLU A 45 9.56 21.44 -3.30
C GLU A 45 8.28 21.73 -2.48
N GLN A 46 7.52 22.78 -2.82
CA GLN A 46 6.27 23.09 -2.10
C GLN A 46 5.21 22.02 -2.36
N VAL A 47 5.18 21.48 -3.59
CA VAL A 47 4.29 20.36 -3.93
C VAL A 47 4.75 19.07 -3.24
N PHE A 48 6.07 18.84 -3.13
CA PHE A 48 6.62 17.72 -2.37
C PHE A 48 6.17 17.79 -0.90
N GLU A 49 6.35 18.94 -0.26
CA GLU A 49 5.96 19.14 1.14
C GLU A 49 4.45 19.05 1.37
N ALA A 50 3.63 19.53 0.42
CA ALA A 50 2.18 19.37 0.49
C ALA A 50 1.77 17.89 0.46
N GLY A 51 2.40 17.10 -0.41
CA GLY A 51 2.17 15.67 -0.46
C GLY A 51 2.66 14.95 0.79
N ARG A 52 3.85 15.31 1.30
CA ARG A 52 4.38 14.80 2.57
C ARG A 52 3.42 15.08 3.73
N ALA A 53 2.88 16.29 3.81
CA ALA A 53 1.89 16.68 4.81
C ALA A 53 0.56 15.91 4.63
N ALA A 54 0.16 15.58 3.41
CA ALA A 54 -0.99 14.74 3.14
C ALA A 54 -0.81 13.29 3.61
N LEU A 55 0.38 12.71 3.38
CA LEU A 55 0.71 11.39 3.92
C LEU A 55 0.70 11.39 5.47
N ASN A 56 1.26 12.45 6.06
CA ASN A 56 1.29 12.59 7.52
C ASN A 56 -0.10 12.67 8.15
N HIS A 57 -1.09 13.22 7.43
CA HIS A 57 -2.48 13.26 7.90
C HIS A 57 -3.03 11.85 8.12
N ASP A 58 -2.96 10.98 7.11
CA ASP A 58 -3.45 9.59 7.23
C ASP A 58 -2.67 8.81 8.31
N LEU A 59 -1.35 9.03 8.42
CA LEU A 59 -0.52 8.44 9.47
C LEU A 59 -0.96 8.84 10.89
N GLY A 60 -1.52 10.05 11.04
CA GLY A 60 -2.08 10.55 12.31
C GLY A 60 -3.23 9.71 12.85
N TYR A 61 -3.90 8.91 12.01
CA TYR A 61 -5.01 8.03 12.39
C TYR A 61 -4.58 6.59 12.72
N ALA A 62 -3.30 6.36 12.95
CA ALA A 62 -2.78 5.06 13.37
C ALA A 62 -3.47 4.54 14.64
N MET A 63 -4.12 3.39 14.53
CA MET A 63 -4.83 2.75 15.63
C MET A 63 -3.87 1.90 16.47
N HIS A 64 -3.97 2.02 17.79
CA HIS A 64 -3.14 1.28 18.74
C HIS A 64 -3.99 0.63 19.84
N ASN A 65 -3.56 -0.54 20.30
CA ASN A 65 -4.10 -1.18 21.50
C ASN A 65 -2.95 -1.59 22.44
N GLY A 66 -2.85 -0.96 23.61
CA GLY A 66 -1.83 -1.30 24.60
C GLY A 66 -0.37 -1.18 24.09
N GLY A 67 -0.13 -0.30 23.12
CA GLY A 67 1.19 -0.10 22.47
C GLY A 67 1.38 -0.91 21.19
N GLU A 68 0.51 -1.86 20.88
CA GLU A 68 0.50 -2.60 19.62
C GLU A 68 -0.15 -1.77 18.51
N PHE A 69 0.53 -1.67 17.36
CA PHE A 69 -0.01 -1.02 16.17
C PHE A 69 -0.98 -1.95 15.43
N LEU A 70 -2.21 -1.51 15.20
CA LEU A 70 -3.28 -2.32 14.62
C LEU A 70 -3.49 -2.07 13.12
N GLY A 71 -3.08 -0.90 12.62
CA GLY A 71 -3.40 -0.43 11.27
C GLY A 71 -4.16 0.89 11.30
N PHE A 72 -5.04 1.09 10.32
CA PHE A 72 -5.76 2.36 10.14
C PHE A 72 -7.25 2.13 9.96
N PRO A 73 -8.09 3.10 10.32
CA PRO A 73 -9.50 3.06 9.96
C PRO A 73 -9.69 3.32 8.46
N ALA A 74 -10.88 3.06 7.93
CA ALA A 74 -11.22 3.46 6.56
C ALA A 74 -11.62 4.94 6.46
N LEU A 75 -12.12 5.50 7.56
CA LEU A 75 -12.59 6.88 7.69
C LEU A 75 -12.03 7.45 9.00
N ALA A 76 -11.77 8.76 9.04
CA ALA A 76 -11.46 9.44 10.29
C ALA A 76 -12.65 9.26 11.25
N PRO A 77 -12.43 8.73 12.47
CA PRO A 77 -13.49 8.52 13.43
C PRO A 77 -14.04 9.86 13.93
N GLU A 78 -15.37 9.93 14.09
CA GLU A 78 -16.00 10.97 14.89
C GLU A 78 -15.88 10.63 16.39
N ASP A 79 -15.89 11.65 17.26
CA ASP A 79 -15.59 11.54 18.70
C ASP A 79 -16.45 10.48 19.45
N ASP A 80 -17.63 10.13 18.95
CA ASP A 80 -18.58 9.19 19.57
C ASP A 80 -18.49 7.73 19.04
N GLU A 81 -17.65 7.42 18.03
CA GLU A 81 -17.67 6.10 17.34
C GLU A 81 -16.45 5.18 17.60
N LEU A 82 -15.53 5.58 18.48
CA LEU A 82 -14.28 4.85 18.77
C LEU A 82 -14.46 3.36 19.14
N GLY A 83 -15.64 2.93 19.60
CA GLY A 83 -15.93 1.55 19.98
C GLY A 83 -16.24 0.57 18.84
N GLY A 84 -16.38 1.03 17.59
CA GLY A 84 -16.79 0.21 16.43
C GLY A 84 -15.84 0.21 15.24
N VAL A 85 -14.74 0.97 15.31
CA VAL A 85 -13.83 1.18 14.20
C VAL A 85 -12.92 -0.03 14.01
N VAL A 86 -12.91 -0.60 12.81
CA VAL A 86 -12.08 -1.75 12.44
C VAL A 86 -10.78 -1.26 11.81
N ALA A 87 -9.65 -1.64 12.40
CA ALA A 87 -8.34 -1.41 11.80
C ALA A 87 -8.16 -2.28 10.55
N ARG A 88 -7.59 -1.68 9.50
CA ARG A 88 -7.38 -2.30 8.20
C ARG A 88 -5.90 -2.26 7.82
N CYS A 89 -5.45 -3.31 7.13
CA CYS A 89 -4.09 -3.49 6.64
C CYS A 89 -4.01 -3.55 5.11
N TYR A 90 -5.10 -3.23 4.42
CA TYR A 90 -5.27 -3.46 2.99
C TYR A 90 -4.73 -2.31 2.12
N TRP A 91 -4.70 -2.54 0.80
CA TRP A 91 -4.15 -1.58 -0.15
C TRP A 91 -5.12 -0.43 -0.42
N ASP A 92 -6.41 -0.69 -0.59
CA ASP A 92 -7.40 0.36 -0.78
C ASP A 92 -7.55 1.25 0.48
N TYR A 93 -7.81 0.61 1.62
CA TYR A 93 -7.92 1.22 2.94
C TYR A 93 -7.00 0.49 3.93
N GLY A 94 -5.95 1.16 4.39
CA GLY A 94 -5.10 0.65 5.46
C GLY A 94 -3.61 0.65 5.15
N SER A 95 -2.88 -0.12 5.95
CA SER A 95 -1.43 -0.09 6.03
C SER A 95 -0.71 -0.34 4.71
N ALA A 96 -1.16 -1.28 3.87
CA ALA A 96 -0.52 -1.54 2.57
C ALA A 96 -0.66 -0.35 1.62
N GLY A 97 -1.82 0.31 1.66
CA GLY A 97 -2.08 1.52 0.89
C GLY A 97 -1.20 2.68 1.33
N ILE A 98 -1.00 2.86 2.64
CA ILE A 98 -0.19 3.94 3.21
C ILE A 98 1.32 3.67 3.05
N LEU A 99 1.73 2.40 3.13
CA LEU A 99 3.12 1.99 2.88
C LEU A 99 3.57 2.31 1.45
N THR A 100 2.64 2.25 0.49
CA THR A 100 2.89 2.50 -0.94
C THR A 100 3.50 3.90 -1.21
N PRO A 101 2.89 5.03 -0.84
CA PRO A 101 3.53 6.33 -0.92
C PRO A 101 4.70 6.47 0.06
N LEU A 102 4.59 5.94 1.29
CA LEU A 102 5.61 6.16 2.32
C LEU A 102 7.00 5.70 1.88
N VAL A 103 7.12 4.50 1.32
CA VAL A 103 8.42 3.98 0.86
C VAL A 103 9.01 4.84 -0.28
N ARG A 104 8.16 5.43 -1.12
CA ARG A 104 8.58 6.31 -2.22
C ARG A 104 9.04 7.67 -1.72
N TYR A 105 8.34 8.23 -0.73
CA TYR A 105 8.79 9.44 -0.03
C TYR A 105 10.18 9.22 0.58
N LEU A 106 10.36 8.13 1.31
CA LEU A 106 11.66 7.78 1.91
C LEU A 106 12.77 7.57 0.87
N ALA A 107 12.44 7.02 -0.29
CA ALA A 107 13.40 6.81 -1.37
C ALA A 107 13.83 8.14 -2.03
N VAL A 108 12.91 9.09 -2.19
CA VAL A 108 13.20 10.41 -2.77
C VAL A 108 13.95 11.31 -1.78
N ASN A 109 13.46 11.39 -0.54
CA ASN A 109 14.06 12.19 0.52
C ASN A 109 13.91 11.48 1.88
N PRO A 110 14.99 10.92 2.45
CA PRO A 110 14.93 10.27 3.75
C PRO A 110 14.43 11.21 4.86
N ASP A 111 13.25 10.91 5.39
CA ASP A 111 12.59 11.68 6.45
C ASP A 111 12.52 10.85 7.74
N PRO A 112 13.17 11.24 8.85
CA PRO A 112 13.07 10.53 10.13
C PRO A 112 11.64 10.40 10.68
N ALA A 113 10.78 11.40 10.41
CA ALA A 113 9.38 11.39 10.85
C ALA A 113 8.54 10.37 10.05
N LEU A 114 8.87 10.10 8.79
CA LEU A 114 8.23 9.01 8.04
C LEU A 114 8.90 7.66 8.30
N SER A 115 10.22 7.65 8.51
CA SER A 115 11.02 6.44 8.66
C SER A 115 10.59 5.59 9.85
N HIS A 116 10.13 6.21 10.94
CA HIS A 116 9.70 5.48 12.13
C HIS A 116 8.46 4.60 11.89
N TRP A 117 7.63 4.92 10.88
CA TRP A 117 6.45 4.13 10.53
C TRP A 117 6.78 2.90 9.70
N PHE A 118 7.90 2.93 8.95
CA PHE A 118 8.21 1.90 7.95
C PHE A 118 8.22 0.48 8.55
N GLY A 119 8.82 0.31 9.73
CA GLY A 119 8.85 -0.99 10.43
C GLY A 119 7.46 -1.48 10.82
N GLN A 120 6.64 -0.63 11.43
CA GLN A 120 5.28 -1.00 11.88
C GLN A 120 4.36 -1.32 10.70
N LEU A 121 4.44 -0.55 9.61
CA LEU A 121 3.65 -0.80 8.40
C LEU A 121 4.04 -2.12 7.73
N THR A 122 5.34 -2.37 7.54
CA THR A 122 5.83 -3.61 6.91
C THR A 122 5.49 -4.84 7.76
N GLU A 123 5.57 -4.74 9.09
CA GLU A 123 5.13 -5.80 10.00
C GLU A 123 3.62 -6.07 9.87
N ASN A 124 2.79 -5.02 9.88
CA ASN A 124 1.33 -5.12 9.78
C ASN A 124 0.83 -5.64 8.42
N VAL A 125 1.63 -5.57 7.35
CA VAL A 125 1.27 -6.16 6.05
C VAL A 125 1.89 -7.54 5.81
N SER A 126 2.70 -8.05 6.74
CA SER A 126 3.42 -9.33 6.59
C SER A 126 2.60 -10.57 7.00
N HIS A 127 1.28 -10.45 7.11
CA HIS A 127 0.42 -11.55 7.52
C HIS A 127 0.25 -12.60 6.43
N LYS A 128 0.34 -13.88 6.81
CA LYS A 128 0.01 -15.00 5.92
C LYS A 128 -1.49 -15.18 5.71
N TYR A 129 -2.30 -14.72 6.65
CA TYR A 129 -3.75 -14.95 6.66
C TYR A 129 -4.49 -13.62 6.70
N ALA A 130 -5.44 -13.48 5.78
CA ALA A 130 -6.45 -12.42 5.77
C ALA A 130 -7.76 -12.99 5.22
N VAL A 131 -8.82 -12.19 5.22
CA VAL A 131 -10.15 -12.67 4.81
C VAL A 131 -10.22 -12.94 3.31
N PHE A 132 -9.43 -12.21 2.51
CA PHE A 132 -9.50 -12.26 1.04
C PHE A 132 -8.12 -12.34 0.38
N PRO A 133 -8.01 -12.99 -0.80
CA PRO A 133 -6.75 -13.10 -1.55
C PRO A 133 -6.43 -11.87 -2.41
N GLN A 134 -7.33 -10.89 -2.45
CA GLN A 134 -7.47 -9.90 -3.51
C GLN A 134 -6.40 -8.81 -3.53
N MET A 135 -6.39 -8.01 -4.61
CA MET A 135 -5.45 -6.90 -4.79
C MET A 135 -5.83 -5.67 -3.96
N PHE A 136 -7.10 -5.27 -3.94
CA PHE A 136 -7.50 -4.04 -3.25
C PHE A 136 -7.61 -4.23 -1.74
N HIS A 137 -8.39 -5.23 -1.29
CA HIS A 137 -8.57 -5.54 0.13
C HIS A 137 -8.24 -6.98 0.49
N GLY A 138 -7.05 -7.42 0.10
CA GLY A 138 -6.58 -8.76 0.43
C GLY A 138 -5.07 -8.94 0.42
N LEU A 139 -4.69 -10.21 0.54
CA LEU A 139 -3.29 -10.63 0.65
C LEU A 139 -2.44 -10.20 -0.57
N ALA A 140 -2.97 -10.23 -1.79
CA ALA A 140 -2.18 -9.83 -2.96
C ALA A 140 -1.74 -8.35 -2.89
N GLY A 141 -2.61 -7.45 -2.42
CA GLY A 141 -2.26 -6.04 -2.18
C GLY A 141 -1.19 -5.86 -1.11
N MET A 142 -1.31 -6.60 -0.01
CA MET A 142 -0.31 -6.61 1.07
C MET A 142 1.05 -7.11 0.59
N GLY A 143 1.06 -8.21 -0.16
CA GLY A 143 2.26 -8.78 -0.76
C GLY A 143 2.91 -7.83 -1.78
N ASN A 144 2.11 -7.12 -2.56
CA ASN A 144 2.60 -6.13 -3.51
C ASN A 144 3.26 -4.93 -2.80
N ALA A 145 2.72 -4.48 -1.66
CA ALA A 145 3.34 -3.43 -0.85
C ALA A 145 4.68 -3.88 -0.22
N LEU A 146 4.80 -5.15 0.17
CA LEU A 146 6.08 -5.72 0.61
C LEU A 146 7.11 -5.79 -0.52
N LEU A 147 6.68 -6.02 -1.75
CA LEU A 147 7.57 -5.95 -2.92
C LEU A 147 8.06 -4.52 -3.17
N ASP A 148 7.27 -3.49 -2.87
CA ASP A 148 7.75 -2.10 -2.90
C ASP A 148 8.81 -1.86 -1.81
N ALA A 149 8.55 -2.33 -0.58
CA ALA A 149 9.54 -2.26 0.50
C ALA A 149 10.87 -2.93 0.09
N TRP A 150 10.81 -4.13 -0.50
CA TRP A 150 11.98 -4.80 -1.04
C TRP A 150 12.65 -4.01 -2.18
N TYR A 151 11.87 -3.50 -3.14
CA TYR A 151 12.36 -2.81 -4.32
C TYR A 151 13.19 -1.57 -3.95
N PHE A 152 12.73 -0.76 -2.99
CA PHE A 152 13.40 0.48 -2.61
C PHE A 152 14.51 0.29 -1.56
N THR A 153 14.40 -0.71 -0.68
CA THR A 153 15.41 -0.93 0.38
C THR A 153 16.48 -1.95 0.00
N HIS A 154 16.21 -2.80 -0.99
CA HIS A 154 16.99 -3.99 -1.34
C HIS A 154 17.10 -5.03 -0.21
N ASP A 155 16.31 -4.90 0.86
CA ASP A 155 16.38 -5.83 1.98
C ASP A 155 15.59 -7.13 1.65
N PRO A 156 16.28 -8.29 1.55
CA PRO A 156 15.65 -9.54 1.15
C PRO A 156 14.55 -10.03 2.11
N GLN A 157 14.48 -9.50 3.34
CA GLN A 157 13.44 -9.88 4.29
C GLN A 157 12.03 -9.54 3.79
N TYR A 158 11.86 -8.44 3.06
CA TYR A 158 10.55 -8.02 2.56
C TYR A 158 10.10 -8.89 1.38
N ARG A 159 11.02 -9.30 0.49
CA ARG A 159 10.72 -10.30 -0.55
C ARG A 159 10.34 -11.64 0.06
N LYS A 160 11.04 -12.07 1.12
CA LYS A 160 10.71 -13.30 1.86
C LYS A 160 9.32 -13.20 2.51
N ALA A 161 8.96 -12.04 3.05
CA ALA A 161 7.62 -11.79 3.58
C ALA A 161 6.56 -11.84 2.46
N ALA A 162 6.81 -11.25 1.29
CA ALA A 162 5.93 -11.32 0.13
C ALA A 162 5.68 -12.77 -0.33
N TRP A 163 6.73 -13.62 -0.33
CA TRP A 163 6.59 -15.06 -0.57
C TRP A 163 5.66 -15.75 0.45
N ARG A 164 5.80 -15.42 1.75
CA ARG A 164 4.92 -15.93 2.80
C ARG A 164 3.46 -15.49 2.60
N VAL A 165 3.24 -14.25 2.14
CA VAL A 165 1.90 -13.75 1.80
C VAL A 165 1.33 -14.50 0.59
N ALA A 166 2.14 -14.78 -0.43
CA ALA A 166 1.73 -15.57 -1.59
C ALA A 166 1.33 -17.00 -1.23
N GLU A 167 2.00 -17.65 -0.27
CA GLU A 167 1.54 -18.93 0.27
C GLU A 167 0.12 -18.83 0.85
N GLY A 168 -0.21 -17.69 1.48
CA GLY A 168 -1.55 -17.39 1.98
C GLY A 168 -2.58 -17.20 0.86
N VAL A 169 -2.23 -16.43 -0.17
CA VAL A 169 -3.07 -16.24 -1.37
C VAL A 169 -3.44 -17.58 -2.00
N LEU A 170 -2.48 -18.50 -2.11
CA LEU A 170 -2.68 -19.81 -2.75
C LEU A 170 -3.62 -20.73 -1.97
N LEU A 171 -3.92 -20.45 -0.70
CA LEU A 171 -4.96 -21.19 0.04
C LEU A 171 -6.37 -20.92 -0.50
N PHE A 172 -6.57 -19.85 -1.25
CA PHE A 172 -7.84 -19.48 -1.88
C PHE A 172 -7.96 -19.98 -3.33
N ARG A 173 -6.92 -20.66 -3.84
CA ARG A 173 -6.90 -21.15 -5.21
C ARG A 173 -7.98 -22.20 -5.43
N VAL A 174 -8.76 -22.02 -6.50
CA VAL A 174 -9.74 -23.00 -6.98
C VAL A 174 -9.24 -23.56 -8.31
N ASP A 175 -8.90 -24.84 -8.34
CA ASP A 175 -8.42 -25.49 -9.57
C ASP A 175 -9.57 -25.80 -10.53
N ARG A 176 -9.37 -25.45 -11.81
CA ARG A 176 -10.28 -25.68 -12.94
C ARG A 176 -9.51 -26.35 -14.09
N PRO A 177 -10.18 -27.09 -15.00
CA PRO A 177 -9.53 -27.61 -16.20
C PRO A 177 -8.80 -26.55 -17.03
N GLU A 178 -9.32 -25.31 -17.03
CA GLU A 178 -8.80 -24.19 -17.81
C GLU A 178 -7.75 -23.35 -17.07
N GLY A 179 -7.52 -23.59 -15.77
CA GLY A 179 -6.57 -22.82 -14.96
C GLY A 179 -6.95 -22.72 -13.48
N ALA A 180 -6.56 -21.61 -12.86
CA ALA A 180 -6.86 -21.34 -11.45
C ALA A 180 -7.82 -20.15 -11.33
N GLY A 181 -8.91 -20.34 -10.59
CA GLY A 181 -9.81 -19.29 -10.16
C GLY A 181 -9.51 -18.84 -8.73
N PHE A 182 -9.98 -17.64 -8.40
CA PHE A 182 -9.90 -17.08 -7.05
C PHE A 182 -11.24 -16.44 -6.67
N PRO A 183 -11.66 -16.55 -5.40
CA PRO A 183 -12.87 -15.89 -4.91
C PRO A 183 -12.72 -14.37 -5.00
N GLY A 184 -13.72 -13.72 -5.61
CA GLY A 184 -13.83 -12.27 -5.68
C GLY A 184 -14.43 -11.67 -4.41
N GLU A 185 -15.11 -10.53 -4.58
CA GLU A 185 -15.79 -9.80 -3.50
C GLU A 185 -16.64 -10.71 -2.61
N GLN A 186 -16.54 -10.50 -1.29
CA GLN A 186 -17.21 -11.30 -0.25
C GLN A 186 -16.98 -12.82 -0.31
N ALA A 187 -16.03 -13.28 -1.14
CA ALA A 187 -15.83 -14.69 -1.47
C ALA A 187 -17.09 -15.44 -1.93
N MET A 188 -18.08 -14.72 -2.48
CA MET A 188 -19.38 -15.29 -2.89
C MET A 188 -19.30 -16.06 -4.21
N ARG A 189 -18.37 -15.69 -5.08
CA ARG A 189 -18.13 -16.31 -6.39
C ARG A 189 -16.70 -16.05 -6.86
N GLU A 190 -16.21 -16.86 -7.79
CA GLU A 190 -14.96 -16.56 -8.50
C GLU A 190 -15.11 -15.27 -9.31
N SER A 191 -14.04 -14.47 -9.38
CA SER A 191 -13.94 -13.30 -10.24
C SER A 191 -12.61 -13.26 -10.97
N SER A 192 -12.56 -12.61 -12.12
CA SER A 192 -11.35 -12.39 -12.92
C SER A 192 -11.03 -10.90 -13.14
N ASP A 193 -11.71 -10.00 -12.42
CA ASP A 193 -11.36 -8.57 -12.45
C ASP A 193 -10.03 -8.26 -11.75
N PHE A 194 -9.57 -7.02 -11.91
CA PHE A 194 -8.30 -6.56 -11.37
C PHE A 194 -8.31 -6.33 -9.85
N ALA A 195 -9.36 -5.69 -9.32
CA ALA A 195 -9.38 -5.24 -7.93
C ALA A 195 -9.64 -6.38 -6.95
N THR A 196 -10.65 -7.19 -7.25
CA THR A 196 -11.16 -8.28 -6.41
C THR A 196 -10.90 -9.66 -7.01
N GLY A 197 -10.63 -9.75 -8.31
CA GLY A 197 -10.52 -11.04 -8.99
C GLY A 197 -9.11 -11.60 -9.15
N ALA A 198 -9.06 -12.72 -9.87
CA ALA A 198 -7.84 -13.46 -10.17
C ALA A 198 -6.80 -12.65 -10.95
N ALA A 199 -7.17 -11.59 -11.69
CA ALA A 199 -6.21 -10.82 -12.46
C ALA A 199 -5.24 -10.03 -11.56
N GLY A 200 -5.74 -9.40 -10.49
CA GLY A 200 -4.88 -8.72 -9.51
C GLY A 200 -3.98 -9.69 -8.76
N VAL A 201 -4.53 -10.85 -8.38
CA VAL A 201 -3.75 -11.95 -7.79
C VAL A 201 -2.63 -12.40 -8.72
N ALA A 202 -2.94 -12.64 -9.99
CA ALA A 202 -1.97 -13.10 -10.99
C ALA A 202 -0.84 -12.08 -11.19
N LEU A 203 -1.16 -10.78 -11.25
CA LEU A 203 -0.15 -9.73 -11.42
C LEU A 203 0.79 -9.64 -10.21
N PHE A 204 0.26 -9.77 -8.98
CA PHE A 204 1.12 -9.86 -7.79
C PHE A 204 2.04 -11.09 -7.85
N LEU A 205 1.50 -12.27 -8.14
CA LEU A 205 2.30 -13.51 -8.20
C LEU A 205 3.36 -13.45 -9.33
N ASP A 206 3.02 -12.89 -10.48
CA ASP A 206 3.95 -12.67 -11.59
C ASP A 206 5.08 -11.71 -11.20
N ARG A 207 4.74 -10.58 -10.55
CA ARG A 207 5.74 -9.64 -10.00
C ARG A 207 6.65 -10.34 -8.97
N LEU A 208 6.09 -11.17 -8.10
CA LEU A 208 6.86 -11.92 -7.11
C LEU A 208 7.82 -12.92 -7.77
N ILE A 209 7.37 -13.70 -8.74
CA ILE A 209 8.24 -14.66 -9.46
C ILE A 209 9.38 -13.93 -10.18
N LYS A 210 9.07 -12.80 -10.85
CA LYS A 210 10.09 -12.00 -11.53
C LYS A 210 11.12 -11.39 -10.56
N SER A 211 10.75 -11.19 -9.28
CA SER A 211 11.66 -10.69 -8.24
C SER A 211 12.81 -11.65 -7.87
N ASP A 212 12.75 -12.90 -8.31
CA ASP A 212 13.86 -13.86 -8.16
C ASP A 212 15.01 -13.57 -9.14
N THR A 213 14.72 -12.94 -10.28
CA THR A 213 15.68 -12.75 -11.38
C THR A 213 15.97 -11.29 -11.71
N GLY A 214 15.20 -10.35 -11.16
CA GLY A 214 15.40 -8.92 -11.37
C GLY A 214 14.50 -8.09 -10.46
N PHE A 215 14.34 -6.80 -10.76
CA PHE A 215 13.54 -5.85 -10.01
C PHE A 215 12.30 -5.43 -10.80
N PRO A 216 11.22 -6.23 -10.80
CA PRO A 216 10.02 -5.89 -11.55
C PRO A 216 9.31 -4.68 -10.94
N GLU A 217 9.01 -3.71 -11.80
CA GLU A 217 8.26 -2.50 -11.47
C GLU A 217 6.85 -2.84 -10.96
N ASN A 218 6.28 -1.94 -10.15
CA ASN A 218 4.95 -2.12 -9.61
C ASN A 218 3.90 -1.71 -10.66
N PHE A 219 2.93 -2.59 -10.92
CA PHE A 219 1.87 -2.38 -11.91
C PHE A 219 0.68 -1.58 -11.37
N ASN A 220 0.61 -1.36 -10.05
CA ASN A 220 -0.61 -0.91 -9.38
C ASN A 220 -0.62 0.60 -9.14
N PHE A 221 -0.97 1.36 -10.20
CA PHE A 221 -1.20 2.82 -10.17
C PHE A 221 -0.02 3.66 -9.64
N VAL A 222 1.19 3.26 -10.01
CA VAL A 222 2.42 4.00 -9.69
C VAL A 222 3.13 4.43 -10.98
N VAL A 223 3.96 5.47 -10.89
CA VAL A 223 4.75 5.99 -12.01
C VAL A 223 6.20 6.19 -11.56
N ASP A 224 6.79 5.10 -11.06
CA ASP A 224 8.12 5.10 -10.45
C ASP A 224 9.23 5.51 -11.42
N GLU A 225 8.94 5.54 -12.72
CA GLU A 225 9.85 6.07 -13.74
C GLU A 225 10.18 7.55 -13.54
N LEU A 226 9.32 8.30 -12.84
CA LEU A 226 9.54 9.69 -12.43
C LEU A 226 10.51 9.82 -11.25
N LEU A 227 10.72 8.76 -10.46
CA LEU A 227 11.66 8.73 -9.33
C LEU A 227 13.08 8.38 -9.81
N ARG A 228 13.62 9.19 -10.74
CA ARG A 228 14.80 8.85 -11.56
C ARG A 228 16.07 8.49 -10.75
N SER A 229 16.20 8.98 -9.52
CA SER A 229 17.33 8.71 -8.61
C SER A 229 17.19 7.41 -7.80
N CYS A 230 16.01 6.78 -7.81
CA CYS A 230 15.66 5.70 -6.86
C CYS A 230 15.57 4.31 -7.51
N ARG A 231 16.10 4.14 -8.73
CA ARG A 231 15.99 2.86 -9.45
C ARG A 231 17.00 1.82 -8.94
N PRO A 232 16.58 0.56 -8.78
CA PRO A 232 17.46 -0.53 -8.44
C PRO A 232 18.41 -0.86 -9.60
N PRO A 233 19.55 -1.52 -9.33
CA PRO A 233 20.50 -1.92 -10.36
C PRO A 233 19.88 -2.89 -11.38
N THR A 234 20.35 -2.84 -12.63
CA THR A 234 19.76 -3.52 -13.79
C THR A 234 19.79 -5.05 -13.74
N SER A 235 20.43 -5.67 -12.73
CA SER A 235 20.36 -7.14 -12.53
C SER A 235 20.58 -7.56 -11.07
N ALA A 236 19.94 -8.66 -10.67
CA ALA A 236 20.09 -9.29 -9.36
C ALA A 236 21.48 -9.91 -9.12
N GLY A 237 22.35 -9.95 -10.14
CA GLY A 237 23.69 -10.58 -10.09
C GLY A 237 24.74 -9.84 -9.26
N GLN A 238 24.38 -8.74 -8.59
CA GLN A 238 25.29 -7.96 -7.73
C GLN A 238 24.91 -7.95 -6.25
N LEU A 239 23.84 -8.64 -5.86
CA LEU A 239 23.44 -8.78 -4.45
C LEU A 239 23.62 -10.24 -4.02
N ALA A 240 24.90 -10.60 -3.80
CA ALA A 240 25.30 -11.81 -3.09
C ALA A 240 25.50 -11.51 -1.60
#